data_AF-A0A1H6B7B1-F1
#
_entry.id   AF-A0A1H6B7B1-F1
#
_cell.length_a   1.000
_cell.length_b   1.000
_cell.length_c   1.000
_cell.angle_alpha   90.00
_cell.angle_beta   90.00
_cell.angle_gamma   90.00
#
_symmetry.space_group_name_H-M   'P 1'
#
loop_
_entity.id
_entity.type
_entity.pdbx_description
1 polymer ?
#
loop_
_entity_poly.entity_id
_entity_poly.type
_entity_poly.pdbx_seq_one_letter_code
_entity_poly.pdbx_strand_id
1 'polypeptide(L)'
;MGEHVAFWVDHDYDRERAVTGLSRYGEHVRRNVADFAESWGDIAPVTFACTAWRLATVPSLTPGYVRWHRRVWKATCTRNAWDGSLTAHIKLVSPPPAELTASREWWRDRGWRGWPQVFGQFLKPSDEELSKSPHLRTTLLVDAPVPLDHLPAAPEGPDADFEETARHAVAVMVKELNELINPIIRRLE
;
A
#
# COMPACT_ATOMS: atom_id res chain seq x y z
N MET A 1 -5.99 3.84 -18.32
CA MET A 1 -5.17 3.37 -17.19
C MET A 1 -5.82 2.09 -16.68
N GLY A 2 -5.12 0.96 -16.72
CA GLY A 2 -5.72 -0.38 -16.68
C GLY A 2 -6.58 -0.59 -15.44
N GLU A 3 -7.84 -0.99 -15.66
CA GLU A 3 -8.88 -1.20 -14.64
C GLU A 3 -8.46 -2.18 -13.52
N HIS A 4 -7.34 -2.89 -13.70
CA HIS A 4 -6.85 -3.92 -12.79
C HIS A 4 -5.41 -3.72 -12.29
N VAL A 5 -4.87 -2.49 -12.33
CA VAL A 5 -3.55 -2.20 -11.75
C VAL A 5 -3.69 -1.95 -10.24
N ALA A 6 -3.02 -2.75 -9.42
CA ALA A 6 -3.10 -2.69 -7.96
C ALA A 6 -2.48 -1.43 -7.36
N PHE A 7 -1.33 -1.00 -7.91
CA PHE A 7 -0.53 0.13 -7.41
C PHE A 7 -0.01 0.97 -8.57
N TRP A 8 0.00 2.29 -8.42
CA TRP A 8 0.64 3.19 -9.38
C TRP A 8 1.23 4.41 -8.68
N VAL A 9 2.25 5.00 -9.30
CA VAL A 9 2.82 6.27 -8.88
C VAL A 9 2.09 7.39 -9.61
N ASP A 10 1.61 8.37 -8.85
CA ASP A 10 0.91 9.54 -9.38
C ASP A 10 1.92 10.67 -9.66
N HIS A 11 2.71 10.49 -10.72
CA HIS A 11 3.80 11.42 -11.09
C HIS A 11 3.30 12.84 -11.38
N ASP A 12 2.14 12.97 -12.01
CA ASP A 12 1.58 14.28 -12.34
C ASP A 12 1.18 15.02 -11.07
N TYR A 13 0.43 14.39 -10.17
CA TYR A 13 0.07 15.00 -8.89
C TYR A 13 1.29 15.30 -8.03
N ASP A 14 2.29 14.42 -8.03
CA ASP A 14 3.53 14.60 -7.27
C ASP A 14 4.32 15.84 -7.71
N ARG A 15 4.42 16.06 -9.02
CA ARG A 15 5.11 17.22 -9.61
C ARG A 15 4.30 18.50 -9.43
N GLU A 16 3.01 18.47 -9.72
CA GLU A 16 2.12 19.65 -9.64
C GLU A 16 1.96 20.21 -8.21
N ARG A 17 2.11 19.34 -7.20
CA ARG A 17 1.98 19.71 -5.79
C ARG A 17 3.32 19.87 -5.07
N ALA A 18 4.45 19.76 -5.77
CA ALA A 18 5.76 20.04 -5.22
C ALA A 18 5.95 21.55 -5.03
N VAL A 19 6.56 21.99 -3.93
CA VAL A 19 6.86 23.42 -3.70
C VAL A 19 7.88 23.91 -4.73
N THR A 20 8.85 23.06 -5.03
CA THR A 20 9.90 23.31 -6.03
C THR A 20 9.49 22.98 -7.46
N GLY A 21 8.31 22.38 -7.67
CA GLY A 21 7.88 21.84 -8.97
C GLY A 21 8.61 20.57 -9.41
N LEU A 22 9.49 19.99 -8.58
CA LEU A 22 10.24 18.77 -8.90
C LEU A 22 9.50 17.50 -8.44
N SER A 23 9.43 17.29 -7.12
CA SER A 23 8.75 16.14 -6.52
C SER A 23 8.36 16.41 -5.08
N ARG A 24 7.06 16.33 -4.78
CA ARG A 24 6.55 16.45 -3.41
C ARG A 24 7.02 15.29 -2.55
N TYR A 25 7.07 14.08 -3.10
CA TYR A 25 7.62 12.91 -2.43
C TYR A 25 9.10 13.07 -2.13
N GLY A 26 9.92 13.55 -3.07
CA GLY A 26 11.34 13.82 -2.82
C GLY A 26 11.56 14.84 -1.70
N GLU A 27 10.77 15.92 -1.67
CA GLU A 27 10.79 16.87 -0.55
C GLU A 27 10.37 16.22 0.79
N HIS A 28 9.38 15.33 0.75
CA HIS A 28 8.93 14.58 1.93
C HIS A 28 10.02 13.62 2.43
N VAL A 29 10.68 12.89 1.54
CA VAL A 29 11.82 12.02 1.85
C VAL A 29 12.93 12.82 2.51
N ARG A 30 13.29 13.97 1.93
CA ARG A 30 14.32 14.87 2.49
C ARG A 30 13.99 15.35 3.89
N ARG A 31 12.74 15.78 4.13
CA ARG A 31 12.28 16.23 5.46
C ARG A 31 12.32 15.11 6.51
N ASN A 32 12.24 13.85 6.09
CA ASN A 32 12.23 12.67 6.95
C ASN A 32 13.55 11.86 6.84
N VAL A 33 14.67 12.52 6.55
CA VAL A 33 16.00 11.85 6.42
C VAL A 33 16.38 11.01 7.64
N ALA A 34 15.97 11.43 8.84
CA ALA A 34 16.24 10.70 10.08
C ALA A 34 15.62 9.29 10.10
N ASP A 35 14.52 9.05 9.38
CA ASP A 35 13.86 7.75 9.28
C ASP A 35 14.70 6.69 8.56
N PHE A 36 15.74 7.11 7.84
CA PHE A 36 16.65 6.25 7.09
C PHE A 36 17.95 5.94 7.86
N ALA A 37 18.12 6.46 9.08
CA ALA A 37 19.36 6.35 9.86
C ALA A 37 19.91 4.92 9.98
N GLU A 38 19.03 3.92 10.10
CA GLU A 38 19.40 2.51 10.24
C GLU A 38 19.69 1.80 8.90
N SER A 39 19.50 2.49 7.78
CA SER A 39 19.61 1.89 6.44
C SER A 39 20.83 2.34 5.64
N TRP A 40 21.55 3.36 6.12
CA TRP A 40 22.71 3.89 5.41
C TRP A 40 23.84 2.87 5.35
N GLY A 41 24.37 2.63 4.14
CA GLY A 41 25.44 1.66 3.90
C GLY A 41 25.07 0.21 4.20
N ASP A 42 23.78 -0.11 4.39
CA ASP A 42 23.34 -1.49 4.59
C ASP A 42 23.59 -2.31 3.31
N ILE A 43 24.19 -3.49 3.47
CA ILE A 43 24.47 -4.41 2.38
C ILE A 43 23.15 -4.85 1.73
N ALA A 44 22.09 -4.99 2.53
CA ALA A 44 20.76 -5.32 2.03
C ALA A 44 19.90 -4.06 1.90
N PRO A 45 19.34 -3.74 0.71
CA PRO A 45 18.56 -2.51 0.50
C PRO A 45 17.15 -2.56 1.12
N VAL A 46 16.84 -3.57 1.93
CA VAL A 46 15.48 -3.86 2.41
C VAL A 46 14.98 -2.79 3.38
N THR A 47 15.79 -2.42 4.38
CA THR A 47 15.40 -1.40 5.37
C THR A 47 15.13 -0.05 4.70
N PHE A 48 16.00 0.33 3.76
CA PHE A 48 15.85 1.54 2.95
C PHE A 48 14.55 1.51 2.14
N ALA A 49 14.30 0.43 1.40
CA ALA A 49 13.10 0.26 0.58
C ALA A 49 11.80 0.28 1.42
N CYS A 50 11.78 -0.39 2.58
CA CYS A 50 10.63 -0.37 3.49
C CYS A 50 10.34 1.05 4.01
N THR A 51 11.38 1.82 4.37
CA THR A 51 11.22 3.23 4.78
C THR A 51 10.71 4.09 3.61
N ALA A 52 11.29 3.94 2.42
CA ALA A 52 10.86 4.66 1.22
C ALA A 52 9.37 4.39 0.90
N TRP A 53 8.93 3.13 0.96
CA TRP A 53 7.52 2.74 0.79
C TRP A 53 6.60 3.34 1.84
N ARG A 54 7.01 3.31 3.11
CA ARG A 54 6.23 3.90 4.22
C ARG A 54 6.03 5.40 4.02
N LEU A 55 7.06 6.13 3.58
CA LEU A 55 6.97 7.56 3.28
C LEU A 55 6.16 7.86 2.01
N ALA A 56 6.10 6.90 1.07
CA ALA A 56 5.36 7.06 -0.18
C ALA A 56 3.84 6.84 -0.04
N THR A 57 3.39 6.25 1.07
CA THR A 57 2.00 5.81 1.26
C THR A 57 1.31 6.56 2.39
N VAL A 58 -0.02 6.47 2.44
CA VAL A 58 -0.78 6.99 3.58
C VAL A 58 -0.50 6.16 4.85
N PRO A 59 -0.44 6.77 6.04
CA PRO A 59 -0.77 8.16 6.34
C PRO A 59 0.41 9.15 6.20
N SER A 60 1.63 8.67 5.92
CA SER A 60 2.84 9.52 5.94
C SER A 60 2.76 10.66 4.92
N LEU A 61 2.29 10.36 3.71
CA LEU A 61 2.02 11.36 2.69
C LEU A 61 0.56 11.27 2.28
N THR A 62 -0.19 12.36 2.44
CA THR A 62 -1.60 12.44 2.07
C THR A 62 -1.84 13.62 1.13
N PRO A 63 -2.40 13.39 -0.07
CA PRO A 63 -2.62 12.09 -0.70
C PRO A 63 -1.29 11.37 -0.99
N GLY A 64 -1.23 10.03 -0.99
CA GLY A 64 0.02 9.25 -1.16
C GLY A 64 0.74 9.52 -2.49
N TYR A 65 2.06 9.30 -2.53
CA TYR A 65 2.85 9.25 -3.77
C TYR A 65 2.51 7.98 -4.57
N VAL A 66 2.46 6.85 -3.86
CA VAL A 66 1.86 5.62 -4.36
C VAL A 66 0.37 5.65 -4.08
N ARG A 67 -0.40 5.38 -5.13
CA ARG A 67 -1.83 5.14 -5.12
C ARG A 67 -2.09 3.67 -5.32
N TRP A 68 -3.27 3.24 -4.92
CA TRP A 68 -3.66 1.86 -5.08
C TRP A 68 -5.13 1.71 -5.44
N HIS A 69 -5.41 0.54 -6.01
CA HIS A 69 -6.72 0.13 -6.42
C HIS A 69 -7.70 0.17 -5.25
N ARG A 70 -8.96 0.51 -5.51
CA ARG A 70 -10.00 0.67 -4.48
C ARG A 70 -10.17 -0.53 -3.55
N ARG A 71 -9.86 -1.74 -4.04
CA ARG A 71 -9.90 -2.98 -3.23
C ARG A 71 -8.74 -3.09 -2.25
N VAL A 72 -7.62 -2.42 -2.50
CA VAL A 72 -6.49 -2.37 -1.56
C VAL A 72 -6.86 -1.43 -0.42
N TRP A 73 -7.11 -2.00 0.75
CA TRP A 73 -7.43 -1.26 1.96
C TRP A 73 -6.16 -0.75 2.65
N LYS A 74 -5.11 -1.57 2.67
CA LYS A 74 -3.81 -1.24 3.27
C LYS A 74 -2.71 -2.06 2.60
N ALA A 75 -1.55 -1.44 2.37
CA ALA A 75 -0.35 -2.11 1.91
C ALA A 75 0.86 -1.61 2.69
N THR A 76 1.55 -2.52 3.37
CA THR A 76 2.77 -2.21 4.15
C THR A 76 3.86 -3.20 3.80
N CYS A 77 5.10 -2.74 3.82
CA CYS A 77 6.28 -3.57 3.56
C CYS A 77 7.20 -3.51 4.78
N THR A 78 7.70 -4.66 5.21
CA THR A 78 8.58 -4.76 6.37
C THR A 78 9.76 -5.68 6.06
N ARG A 79 10.87 -5.47 6.79
CA ARG A 79 11.98 -6.41 6.80
C ARG A 79 11.63 -7.58 7.71
N ASN A 80 11.72 -8.79 7.18
CA ASN A 80 11.53 -10.02 7.93
C ASN A 80 12.67 -10.16 8.95
N ALA A 81 12.31 -10.31 10.22
CA ALA A 81 13.29 -10.40 11.31
C ALA A 81 14.09 -11.71 11.31
N TRP A 82 13.62 -12.76 10.64
CA TRP A 82 14.26 -14.07 10.61
C TRP A 82 15.40 -14.14 9.58
N ASP A 83 15.14 -13.71 8.35
CA ASP A 83 16.07 -13.86 7.21
C ASP A 83 16.46 -12.52 6.56
N GLY A 84 15.92 -11.40 7.03
CA GLY A 84 16.17 -10.08 6.48
C GLY A 84 15.49 -9.80 5.13
N SER A 85 14.65 -10.72 4.61
CA SER A 85 13.93 -10.54 3.35
C SER A 85 12.86 -9.44 3.44
N LEU A 86 12.41 -8.93 2.29
CA LEU A 86 11.28 -7.99 2.25
C LEU A 86 9.97 -8.78 2.26
N THR A 87 9.08 -8.47 3.20
CA THR A 87 7.72 -9.02 3.24
C THR A 87 6.69 -7.92 3.01
N ALA A 88 5.79 -8.15 2.06
CA ALA A 88 4.62 -7.31 1.83
C ALA A 88 3.40 -7.86 2.58
N HIS A 89 2.65 -6.97 3.22
CA HIS A 89 1.41 -7.25 3.92
C HIS A 89 0.29 -6.41 3.32
N ILE A 90 -0.63 -7.07 2.62
CA ILE A 90 -1.65 -6.40 1.82
C ILE A 90 -3.03 -6.86 2.26
N LYS A 91 -3.86 -5.89 2.65
CA LYS A 91 -5.26 -6.11 3.01
C LYS A 91 -6.14 -5.70 1.85
N LEU A 92 -6.89 -6.66 1.32
CA LEU A 92 -7.82 -6.47 0.22
C LEU A 92 -9.26 -6.59 0.71
N VAL A 93 -10.14 -5.70 0.27
CA VAL A 93 -11.58 -5.87 0.42
C VAL A 93 -12.04 -7.03 -0.46
N SER A 94 -12.61 -8.05 0.17
CA SER A 94 -13.11 -9.25 -0.49
C SER A 94 -14.62 -9.38 -0.31
N PRO A 95 -15.33 -10.09 -1.22
CA PRO A 95 -16.65 -10.64 -0.92
C PRO A 95 -16.60 -11.59 0.28
N PRO A 96 -17.75 -11.83 0.95
CA PRO A 96 -17.84 -12.87 1.96
C PRO A 96 -17.61 -14.27 1.36
N PRO A 97 -17.08 -15.24 2.13
CA PRO A 97 -17.04 -16.64 1.75
C PRO A 97 -18.41 -17.13 1.26
N ALA A 98 -18.42 -18.04 0.29
CA ALA A 98 -19.65 -18.53 -0.34
C ALA A 98 -20.61 -19.16 0.67
N GLU A 99 -20.08 -19.79 1.72
CA GLU A 99 -20.83 -20.39 2.81
C GLU A 99 -21.65 -19.36 3.60
N LEU A 100 -21.16 -18.12 3.70
CA LEU A 100 -21.86 -17.02 4.36
C LEU A 100 -22.89 -16.34 3.45
N THR A 101 -22.82 -16.55 2.13
CA THR A 101 -23.77 -16.00 1.15
C THR A 101 -24.80 -17.02 0.67
N ALA A 102 -24.55 -18.32 0.87
CA ALA A 102 -25.42 -19.42 0.44
C ALA A 102 -26.80 -19.43 1.15
N SER A 103 -26.85 -19.00 2.43
CA SER A 103 -28.09 -18.89 3.20
C SER A 103 -28.09 -17.60 4.01
N ARG A 104 -29.28 -16.98 4.14
CA ARG A 104 -29.51 -15.82 5.00
C ARG A 104 -30.07 -16.18 6.38
N GLU A 105 -30.23 -17.46 6.69
CA GLU A 105 -30.77 -17.89 7.99
C GLU A 105 -29.96 -17.33 9.17
N TRP A 106 -28.64 -17.31 9.05
CA TRP A 106 -27.76 -16.76 10.08
C TRP A 106 -27.85 -15.23 10.20
N TRP A 107 -28.37 -14.55 9.17
CA TRP A 107 -28.54 -13.08 9.18
C TRP A 107 -29.65 -12.69 10.17
N ARG A 108 -30.59 -13.60 10.46
CA ARG A 108 -31.75 -13.40 11.35
C ARG A 108 -32.46 -12.08 11.10
N ASP A 109 -32.59 -11.68 9.84
CA ASP A 109 -33.17 -10.42 9.36
C ASP A 109 -32.64 -9.14 10.03
N ARG A 110 -31.43 -9.18 10.62
CA ARG A 110 -30.83 -8.02 11.30
C ARG A 110 -30.35 -6.90 10.37
N GLY A 111 -30.64 -6.98 9.08
CA GLY A 111 -30.25 -5.97 8.09
C GLY A 111 -28.73 -5.84 7.89
N TRP A 112 -27.99 -6.96 7.89
CA TRP A 112 -26.53 -6.96 7.70
C TRP A 112 -26.09 -6.24 6.42
N ARG A 113 -25.06 -5.40 6.55
CA ARG A 113 -24.46 -4.64 5.45
C ARG A 113 -23.02 -5.07 5.18
N GLY A 114 -22.57 -4.87 3.94
CA GLY A 114 -21.18 -5.12 3.54
C GLY A 114 -20.27 -3.94 3.85
N TRP A 115 -19.20 -3.80 3.07
CA TRP A 115 -18.41 -2.57 3.06
C TRP A 115 -19.22 -1.40 2.47
N PRO A 116 -19.32 -0.25 3.17
CA PRO A 116 -19.82 0.99 2.58
C PRO A 116 -18.99 1.38 1.36
N GLN A 117 -19.67 1.93 0.35
CA GLN A 117 -19.05 2.39 -0.89
C GLN A 117 -19.52 3.79 -1.25
N VAL A 118 -18.57 4.67 -1.57
CA VAL A 118 -18.83 6.03 -2.07
C VAL A 118 -18.00 6.23 -3.33
N PHE A 119 -18.66 6.53 -4.46
CA PHE A 119 -18.01 6.63 -5.78
C PHE A 119 -17.10 5.43 -6.09
N GLY A 120 -17.55 4.21 -5.74
CA GLY A 120 -16.82 2.97 -5.94
C GLY A 120 -15.71 2.67 -4.93
N GLN A 121 -15.31 3.62 -4.08
CA GLN A 121 -14.30 3.42 -3.04
C GLN A 121 -14.89 2.76 -1.80
N PHE A 122 -14.20 1.76 -1.25
CA PHE A 122 -14.61 1.12 -0.01
C PHE A 122 -14.19 1.94 1.20
N LEU A 123 -15.08 2.09 2.18
CA LEU A 123 -14.85 2.92 3.37
C LEU A 123 -15.08 2.12 4.67
N LYS A 124 -14.48 2.58 5.76
CA LYS A 124 -14.89 2.16 7.10
C LYS A 124 -16.29 2.72 7.38
N PRO A 125 -17.25 1.93 7.89
CA PRO A 125 -18.53 2.46 8.35
C PRO A 125 -18.35 3.55 9.40
N SER A 126 -19.18 4.59 9.32
CA SER A 126 -19.23 5.63 10.34
C SER A 126 -19.86 5.08 11.62
N ASP A 127 -19.65 5.77 12.75
CA ASP A 127 -20.26 5.39 14.02
C ASP A 127 -21.79 5.45 13.95
N GLU A 128 -22.34 6.38 13.15
CA GLU A 128 -23.78 6.44 12.87
C GLU A 128 -24.28 5.19 12.13
N GLU A 129 -23.55 4.73 11.10
CA GLU A 129 -23.90 3.51 10.37
C GLU A 129 -23.81 2.27 11.26
N LEU A 130 -22.77 2.18 12.09
CA LEU A 130 -22.57 1.10 13.05
C LEU A 130 -23.68 1.06 14.11
N SER A 131 -24.25 2.21 14.49
CA SER A 131 -25.37 2.26 15.44
C SER A 131 -26.69 1.72 14.88
N LYS A 132 -26.83 1.69 13.54
CA LYS A 132 -28.10 1.37 12.85
C LYS A 132 -28.17 -0.06 12.34
N SER A 133 -27.04 -0.64 11.92
CA SER A 133 -27.02 -1.97 11.31
C SER A 133 -25.70 -2.70 11.54
N PRO A 134 -25.73 -4.04 11.72
CA PRO A 134 -24.52 -4.83 11.77
C PRO A 134 -23.85 -4.87 10.38
N HIS A 135 -22.51 -4.93 10.37
CA HIS A 135 -21.72 -4.95 9.14
C HIS A 135 -20.83 -6.19 9.07
N LEU A 136 -20.95 -6.99 8.02
CA LEU A 136 -20.03 -8.06 7.68
C LEU A 136 -19.03 -7.55 6.63
N ARG A 137 -17.79 -7.29 7.07
CA ARG A 137 -16.73 -6.71 6.23
C ARG A 137 -15.58 -7.69 6.11
N THR A 138 -15.57 -8.44 5.02
CA THR A 138 -14.55 -9.44 4.76
C THR A 138 -13.31 -8.81 4.13
N THR A 139 -12.15 -9.27 4.58
CA THR A 139 -10.84 -8.82 4.13
C THR A 139 -10.00 -10.06 3.83
N LEU A 140 -9.32 -10.06 2.69
CA LEU A 140 -8.26 -11.00 2.38
C LEU A 140 -6.93 -10.38 2.81
N LEU A 141 -6.14 -11.13 3.59
CA LEU A 141 -4.77 -10.78 3.93
C LEU A 141 -3.83 -11.57 3.01
N VAL A 142 -2.91 -10.86 2.36
CA VAL A 142 -1.83 -11.43 1.56
C VAL A 142 -0.51 -11.03 2.22
N ASP A 143 0.18 -12.02 2.77
CA ASP A 143 1.54 -11.89 3.27
C ASP A 143 2.46 -12.66 2.33
N ALA A 144 3.39 -11.96 1.69
CA ALA A 144 4.26 -12.57 0.67
C ALA A 144 5.68 -11.98 0.70
N PRO A 145 6.71 -12.81 0.47
CA PRO A 145 8.04 -12.31 0.21
C PRO A 145 8.04 -11.54 -1.12
N VAL A 146 8.83 -10.46 -1.19
CA VAL A 146 9.04 -9.67 -2.40
C VAL A 146 10.48 -9.83 -2.85
N PRO A 147 10.74 -10.16 -4.13
CA PRO A 147 12.09 -10.27 -4.67
C PRO A 147 12.89 -8.97 -4.49
N LEU A 148 14.19 -9.10 -4.23
CA LEU A 148 15.09 -7.95 -3.99
C LEU A 148 15.93 -7.59 -5.22
N ASP A 149 15.91 -8.40 -6.28
CA ASP A 149 16.88 -8.39 -7.39
C ASP A 149 17.00 -7.05 -8.12
N HIS A 150 15.95 -6.24 -8.05
CA HIS A 150 15.89 -4.96 -8.74
C HIS A 150 15.88 -3.75 -7.79
N LEU A 151 15.94 -3.98 -6.47
CA LEU A 151 16.04 -2.87 -5.54
C LEU A 151 17.39 -2.18 -5.70
N PRO A 152 17.44 -0.83 -5.74
CA PRO A 152 18.70 -0.12 -5.75
C PRO A 152 19.43 -0.37 -4.43
N ALA A 153 20.77 -0.37 -4.48
CA ALA A 153 21.60 -0.43 -3.27
C ALA A 153 21.23 0.70 -2.30
N ALA A 154 21.34 0.44 -1.00
CA ALA A 154 21.12 1.47 0.00
C ALA A 154 22.21 2.56 -0.16
N PRO A 155 21.85 3.86 -0.14
CA PRO A 155 22.84 4.92 -0.18
C PRO A 155 23.77 4.87 1.03
N GLU A 156 25.01 5.31 0.87
CA GLU A 156 25.98 5.43 1.96
C GLU A 156 25.59 6.51 2.99
N GLY A 157 24.74 7.45 2.59
CA GLY A 157 24.29 8.53 3.45
C GLY A 157 23.41 9.56 2.73
N PRO A 158 23.02 10.63 3.44
CA PRO A 158 22.07 11.62 2.95
C PRO A 158 22.60 12.52 1.82
N ASP A 159 23.92 12.56 1.60
CA ASP A 159 24.53 13.35 0.53
C ASP A 159 24.54 12.62 -0.83
N ALA A 160 24.12 11.34 -0.87
CA ALA A 160 24.22 10.46 -2.04
C ALA A 160 22.90 10.33 -2.84
N ASP A 161 22.28 11.47 -3.22
CA ASP A 161 21.01 11.55 -3.99
C ASP A 161 19.98 10.48 -3.57
N PHE A 162 19.76 10.37 -2.26
CA PHE A 162 18.95 9.31 -1.68
C PHE A 162 17.47 9.48 -2.02
N GLU A 163 17.03 10.68 -2.39
CA GLU A 163 15.66 10.94 -2.84
C GLU A 163 15.37 10.27 -4.19
N GLU A 164 16.32 10.27 -5.13
CA GLU A 164 16.20 9.50 -6.37
C GLU A 164 16.24 8.00 -6.08
N THR A 165 17.15 7.56 -5.20
CA THR A 165 17.22 6.15 -4.80
C THR A 165 15.91 5.68 -4.16
N ALA A 166 15.27 6.51 -3.33
CA ALA A 166 13.96 6.22 -2.73
C ALA A 166 12.85 6.13 -3.79
N ARG A 167 12.82 7.03 -4.78
CA ARG A 167 11.87 6.95 -5.91
C ARG A 167 12.05 5.66 -6.70
N HIS A 168 13.28 5.30 -7.00
CA HIS A 168 13.59 4.06 -7.71
C HIS A 168 13.16 2.82 -6.92
N ALA A 169 13.48 2.76 -5.61
CA ALA A 169 13.05 1.68 -4.74
C ALA A 169 11.51 1.54 -4.73
N VAL A 170 10.78 2.65 -4.62
CA VAL A 170 9.31 2.65 -4.68
C VAL A 170 8.80 2.16 -6.03
N ALA A 171 9.40 2.58 -7.14
CA ALA A 171 8.99 2.13 -8.47
C ALA A 171 9.15 0.61 -8.65
N VAL A 172 10.26 0.06 -8.17
CA VAL A 172 10.50 -1.40 -8.15
C VAL A 172 9.46 -2.10 -7.29
N MET A 173 9.20 -1.60 -6.08
CA MET A 173 8.18 -2.18 -5.21
C MET A 173 6.78 -2.14 -5.84
N VAL A 174 6.39 -1.04 -6.50
CA VAL A 174 5.12 -0.95 -7.22
C VAL A 174 5.03 -2.03 -8.30
N LYS A 175 6.11 -2.26 -9.06
CA LYS A 175 6.16 -3.32 -10.08
C LYS A 175 5.96 -4.70 -9.45
N GLU A 176 6.77 -5.07 -8.47
CA GLU A 176 6.74 -6.40 -7.85
C GLU A 176 5.39 -6.67 -7.14
N LEU A 177 4.84 -5.67 -6.46
CA LEU A 177 3.53 -5.80 -5.82
C LEU A 177 2.38 -5.89 -6.83
N ASN A 178 2.49 -5.25 -7.99
CA ASN A 178 1.53 -5.41 -9.07
C ASN A 178 1.57 -6.82 -9.66
N GLU A 179 2.75 -7.40 -9.85
CA GLU A 179 2.89 -8.78 -10.32
C GLU A 179 2.21 -9.77 -9.35
N LEU A 180 2.37 -9.55 -8.04
CA LEU A 180 1.74 -10.35 -6.98
C LEU A 180 0.20 -10.16 -6.91
N ILE A 181 -0.28 -8.91 -6.95
CA ILE A 181 -1.66 -8.58 -6.53
C ILE A 181 -2.63 -8.43 -7.69
N ASN A 182 -2.16 -8.04 -8.90
CA ASN A 182 -3.05 -7.90 -10.05
C ASN A 182 -3.86 -9.17 -10.36
N PRO A 183 -3.29 -10.40 -10.30
CA PRO A 183 -4.07 -11.62 -10.50
C PRO A 183 -5.21 -11.78 -9.49
N ILE A 184 -5.01 -11.37 -8.24
CA ILE A 184 -6.02 -11.45 -7.18
C ILE A 184 -7.11 -10.40 -7.42
N ILE A 185 -6.74 -9.16 -7.74
CA ILE A 185 -7.71 -8.09 -8.04
C ILE A 185 -8.63 -8.50 -9.19
N ARG A 186 -8.06 -9.03 -10.28
CA ARG A 186 -8.84 -9.52 -11.45
C ARG A 186 -9.83 -10.63 -11.11
N ARG A 187 -9.65 -11.36 -10.01
CA ARG A 187 -10.57 -12.41 -9.56
C ARG A 187 -11.64 -11.89 -8.59
N LEU A 188 -11.37 -10.77 -7.93
CA LEU A 188 -12.30 -10.15 -7.00
C LEU A 188 -13.29 -9.22 -7.72
N GLU A 189 -12.95 -8.77 -8.93
CA GLU A 189 -13.80 -8.00 -9.84
C GLU A 189 -14.58 -8.89 -10.81
#